data_AF-F9GFH0-F1
#
_entry.id   AF-F9GFH0-F1
#
_cell.length_a   1.000
_cell.length_b   1.000
_cell.length_c   1.000
_cell.angle_alpha   90.00
_cell.angle_beta   90.00
_cell.angle_gamma   90.00
#
_symmetry.space_group_name_H-M   'P 1'
#
loop_
_entity.id
_entity.type
_entity.pdbx_description
1 polymer ?
#
loop_
_entity_poly.entity_id
_entity_poly.type
_entity_poly.pdbx_seq_one_letter_code
_entity_poly.pdbx_strand_id
1 'polypeptide(L)'
;RKLPLIEAIVLVIHVFAFFGILVTLWVLSPRADAKAVFTQFSDGGGWNSIGGSTLVGILAGVLPLLGADAAVHMSEELHDASRTLPRSMIMTTLFNGAFGWIMVITYCFCIGNLEEVITSPTGQPFMQVFYNSTQSVSSATAMASVIVVMIAFSNLTMVSTSSRQLFAFARDQAIPFSAWFSDVPAGWDAPINAILVTFLISSLLSLINIGSAVALNSITSLATTGLLSSYMVSIGCMIWRRCTKSPLLPSKFSLGRWGLAINIISEAFLVLIFVLAFMPGNPNPTASQMNWSILIYGSVVLSSLVYYVFSGTHRYEGPVAYVRMLVQ
;
A
#
# COMPACT_ATOMS: atom_id res chain seq x y z
N ARG A 1 -12.96 -16.07 -14.84
CA ARG A 1 -14.26 -15.88 -14.11
C ARG A 1 -14.33 -16.39 -12.65
N LYS A 2 -13.31 -17.08 -12.07
CA LYS A 2 -13.35 -17.56 -10.66
C LYS A 2 -12.70 -16.60 -9.64
N LEU A 3 -11.98 -15.58 -10.11
CA LEU A 3 -11.27 -14.61 -9.26
C LEU A 3 -12.16 -13.92 -8.21
N PRO A 4 -13.37 -13.41 -8.56
CA PRO A 4 -14.22 -12.72 -7.58
C PRO A 4 -14.72 -13.64 -6.46
N LEU A 5 -14.90 -14.93 -6.77
CA LEU A 5 -15.28 -15.93 -5.76
C LEU A 5 -14.14 -16.16 -4.77
N ILE A 6 -12.91 -16.24 -5.26
CA ILE A 6 -11.72 -16.40 -4.41
C ILE A 6 -11.56 -15.17 -3.52
N GLU A 7 -11.69 -13.96 -4.07
CA GLU A 7 -11.63 -12.70 -3.32
C GLU A 7 -12.70 -12.64 -2.23
N ALA A 8 -13.94 -13.06 -2.52
CA ALA A 8 -15.01 -13.13 -1.53
C ALA A 8 -14.70 -14.12 -0.40
N ILE A 9 -14.15 -15.29 -0.72
CA ILE A 9 -13.74 -16.29 0.29
C ILE A 9 -12.61 -15.72 1.17
N VAL A 10 -11.61 -15.09 0.56
CA VAL A 10 -10.49 -14.47 1.29
C VAL A 10 -11.00 -13.37 2.22
N LEU A 11 -11.96 -12.56 1.78
CA LEU A 11 -12.59 -11.54 2.62
C LEU A 11 -13.29 -12.15 3.84
N VAL A 12 -14.04 -13.24 3.64
CA VAL A 12 -14.69 -13.95 4.75
C VAL A 12 -13.65 -14.48 5.74
N ILE A 13 -12.59 -15.13 5.25
CA ILE A 13 -11.51 -15.63 6.10
C ILE A 13 -10.83 -14.47 6.84
N HIS A 14 -10.59 -13.35 6.18
CA HIS A 14 -10.01 -12.16 6.79
C HIS A 14 -10.84 -11.64 7.97
N VAL A 15 -12.17 -11.53 7.80
CA VAL A 15 -13.08 -11.08 8.88
C VAL A 15 -13.08 -12.07 10.04
N PHE A 16 -13.17 -13.37 9.77
CA PHE A 16 -13.14 -14.39 10.84
C PHE A 16 -11.78 -14.45 11.54
N ALA A 17 -10.68 -14.35 10.80
CA ALA A 17 -9.33 -14.29 11.34
C ALA A 17 -9.13 -13.07 12.23
N PHE A 18 -9.64 -11.91 11.82
CA PHE A 18 -9.64 -10.68 12.60
C PHE A 18 -10.32 -10.90 13.96
N PHE A 19 -11.57 -11.36 13.98
CA PHE A 19 -12.29 -11.59 15.23
C PHE A 19 -11.67 -12.73 16.05
N GLY A 20 -11.17 -13.78 15.41
CA GLY A 20 -10.49 -14.88 16.08
C GLY A 20 -9.25 -14.41 16.85
N ILE A 21 -8.39 -13.62 16.20
CA ILE A 21 -7.19 -13.06 16.85
C ILE A 21 -7.61 -12.05 17.92
N LEU A 22 -8.53 -11.14 17.62
CA LEU A 22 -9.02 -10.12 18.54
C LEU A 22 -9.55 -10.74 19.84
N VAL A 23 -10.48 -11.69 19.73
CA VAL A 23 -11.08 -12.37 20.89
C VAL A 23 -10.03 -13.14 21.67
N THR A 24 -9.12 -13.84 20.99
CA THR A 24 -8.06 -14.60 21.64
C THR A 24 -7.15 -13.70 22.48
N LEU A 25 -6.76 -12.55 21.94
CA LEU A 25 -5.95 -11.56 22.68
C LEU A 25 -6.71 -11.02 23.90
N TRP A 26 -7.97 -10.62 23.73
CA TRP A 26 -8.75 -10.05 24.84
C TRP A 26 -9.10 -11.05 25.95
N VAL A 27 -9.25 -12.34 25.61
CA VAL A 27 -9.62 -13.38 26.58
C VAL A 27 -8.41 -13.93 27.32
N LEU A 28 -7.28 -14.12 26.63
CA LEU A 28 -6.13 -14.82 27.20
C LEU A 28 -5.01 -13.89 27.69
N SER A 29 -4.90 -12.68 27.13
CA SER A 29 -3.78 -11.79 27.45
C SER A 29 -4.01 -11.01 28.76
N PRO A 30 -2.98 -10.85 29.61
CA PRO A 30 -3.02 -9.87 30.68
C PRO A 30 -3.09 -8.46 30.08
N ARG A 31 -4.01 -7.64 30.61
CA ARG A 31 -4.31 -6.31 30.05
C ARG A 31 -3.56 -5.22 30.80
N ALA A 32 -2.90 -4.34 30.06
CA ALA A 32 -2.29 -3.13 30.59
C ALA A 32 -3.35 -2.15 31.13
N ASP A 33 -2.91 -1.25 32.01
CA ASP A 33 -3.76 -0.16 32.50
C ASP A 33 -4.09 0.84 31.38
N ALA A 34 -5.34 1.30 31.32
CA ALA A 34 -5.79 2.21 30.27
C ALA A 34 -5.04 3.54 30.29
N LYS A 35 -4.66 4.04 31.48
CA LYS A 35 -3.86 5.27 31.56
C LYS A 35 -2.50 5.05 30.91
N ALA A 36 -1.85 3.91 31.18
CA ALA A 36 -0.58 3.60 30.53
C ALA A 36 -0.72 3.57 29.00
N VAL A 37 -1.72 2.84 28.48
CA VAL A 37 -1.96 2.71 27.03
C VAL A 37 -2.18 4.05 26.33
N PHE A 38 -2.93 4.98 26.92
CA PHE A 38 -3.27 6.25 26.27
C PHE A 38 -2.33 7.42 26.60
N THR A 39 -1.42 7.27 27.57
CA THR A 39 -0.59 8.39 28.04
C THR A 39 0.90 8.13 28.09
N GLN A 40 1.35 6.87 28.02
CA GLN A 40 2.77 6.54 27.96
C GLN A 40 3.22 6.43 26.51
N PHE A 41 4.22 7.24 26.16
CA PHE A 41 4.84 7.24 24.85
C PHE A 41 6.29 6.80 24.98
N SER A 42 6.74 5.97 24.04
CA SER A 42 8.12 5.48 23.97
C SER A 42 8.80 6.01 22.73
N ASP A 43 10.03 6.51 22.88
CA ASP A 43 10.87 6.95 21.77
C ASP A 43 11.85 5.83 21.38
N GLY A 44 11.34 4.82 20.67
CA GLY A 44 12.14 3.69 20.19
C GLY A 44 13.18 4.07 19.13
N GLY A 45 13.07 5.24 18.51
CA GLY A 45 13.96 5.73 17.47
C GLY A 45 15.09 6.63 17.97
N GLY A 46 15.09 7.04 19.24
CA GLY A 46 16.11 7.93 19.80
C GLY A 46 16.06 9.36 19.25
N TRP A 47 14.88 9.85 18.89
CA TRP A 47 14.64 11.22 18.42
C TRP A 47 14.77 12.29 19.50
N ASN A 48 14.92 11.90 20.77
CA ASN A 48 14.95 12.76 21.95
C ASN A 48 13.73 13.70 22.05
N SER A 49 12.66 13.38 21.31
CA SER A 49 11.42 14.15 21.28
C SER A 49 10.27 13.23 20.89
N ILE A 50 9.21 13.25 21.70
CA ILE A 50 7.99 12.48 21.42
C ILE A 50 7.38 12.95 20.09
N GLY A 51 7.43 14.25 19.79
CA GLY A 51 6.95 14.79 18.53
C GLY A 51 7.69 14.23 17.31
N GLY A 52 9.03 14.20 17.33
CA GLY A 52 9.83 13.63 16.23
C GLY A 52 9.57 12.13 16.06
N SER A 53 9.56 11.38 17.16
CA SER A 53 9.26 9.96 17.15
C SER A 53 7.83 9.67 16.61
N THR A 54 6.85 10.51 16.98
CA THR A 54 5.47 10.39 16.50
C THR A 54 5.35 10.69 15.00
N LEU A 55 6.06 11.72 14.51
CA LEU A 55 6.07 12.06 13.09
C LEU A 55 6.67 10.94 12.23
N VAL A 56 7.73 10.28 12.68
CA VAL A 56 8.27 9.12 11.98
C VAL A 56 7.34 7.90 12.12
N GLY A 57 6.77 7.70 13.32
CA GLY A 57 5.85 6.60 13.61
C GLY A 57 4.52 6.65 12.86
N ILE A 58 4.07 7.83 12.42
CA ILE A 58 2.81 7.99 11.68
C ILE A 58 2.77 7.13 10.40
N LEU A 59 3.93 6.86 9.80
CA LEU A 59 4.05 6.01 8.61
C LEU A 59 3.50 4.61 8.88
N ALA A 60 3.72 4.04 10.06
CA ALA A 60 3.20 2.72 10.42
C ALA A 60 1.66 2.66 10.42
N GLY A 61 1.00 3.80 10.67
CA GLY A 61 -0.46 3.92 10.59
C GLY A 61 -0.98 4.24 9.19
N VAL A 62 -0.20 4.95 8.37
CA VAL A 62 -0.60 5.34 7.01
C VAL A 62 -0.41 4.19 6.01
N LEU A 63 0.72 3.48 6.10
CA LEU A 63 1.09 2.40 5.17
C LEU A 63 -0.02 1.35 4.98
N PRO A 64 -0.67 0.83 6.03
CA PRO A 64 -1.72 -0.17 5.89
C PRO A 64 -3.00 0.32 5.18
N LEU A 65 -3.16 1.64 5.03
CA LEU A 65 -4.33 2.26 4.41
C LEU A 65 -4.08 2.68 2.94
N LEU A 66 -2.85 2.54 2.45
CA LEU A 66 -2.53 2.73 1.04
C LEU A 66 -3.12 1.60 0.17
N GLY A 67 -3.37 1.89 -1.11
CA GLY A 67 -3.85 0.91 -2.07
C GLY A 67 -5.37 0.83 -2.23
N ALA A 68 -6.14 1.73 -1.62
CA ALA A 68 -7.59 1.82 -1.87
C ALA A 68 -7.94 2.07 -3.35
N ASP A 69 -7.01 2.67 -4.11
CA ASP A 69 -7.12 2.89 -5.55
C ASP A 69 -6.87 1.63 -6.39
N ALA A 70 -6.47 0.49 -5.80
CA ALA A 70 -6.35 -0.76 -6.53
C ALA A 70 -7.64 -1.13 -7.30
N ALA A 71 -8.80 -0.77 -6.74
CA ALA A 71 -10.10 -0.91 -7.40
C ALA A 71 -10.20 -0.10 -8.72
N VAL A 72 -9.50 1.04 -8.84
CA VAL A 72 -9.42 1.88 -10.05
C VAL A 72 -8.82 1.11 -11.21
N HIS A 73 -7.81 0.29 -10.95
CA HIS A 73 -7.15 -0.54 -11.97
C HIS A 73 -8.02 -1.70 -12.48
N MET A 74 -9.16 -1.94 -11.84
CA MET A 74 -10.17 -2.93 -12.24
C MET A 74 -11.50 -2.27 -12.61
N SER A 75 -11.49 -0.97 -12.87
CA SER A 75 -12.71 -0.21 -13.18
C SER A 75 -13.43 -0.71 -14.43
N GLU A 76 -12.70 -1.24 -15.41
CA GLU A 76 -13.24 -1.82 -16.65
C GLU A 76 -14.07 -3.09 -16.41
N GLU A 77 -13.89 -3.78 -15.27
CA GLU A 77 -14.63 -5.00 -14.91
C GLU A 77 -15.94 -4.70 -14.14
N LEU A 78 -16.17 -3.44 -13.76
CA LEU A 78 -17.35 -3.02 -13.01
C LEU A 78 -18.48 -2.62 -13.95
N HIS A 79 -19.68 -3.15 -13.70
CA HIS A 79 -20.89 -2.81 -14.46
C HIS A 79 -21.22 -1.30 -14.41
N ASP A 80 -21.04 -0.63 -13.26
CA ASP A 80 -21.14 0.83 -13.15
C ASP A 80 -19.99 1.38 -12.30
N ALA A 81 -18.80 1.51 -12.93
CA ALA A 81 -17.60 2.04 -12.29
C ALA A 81 -17.85 3.42 -11.66
N SER A 82 -18.58 4.30 -12.34
CA SER A 82 -18.79 5.70 -11.91
C SER A 82 -19.56 5.86 -10.58
N ARG A 83 -20.32 4.85 -10.16
CA ARG A 83 -21.02 4.82 -8.86
C ARG A 83 -20.41 3.86 -7.87
N THR A 84 -20.05 2.66 -8.33
CA THR A 84 -19.61 1.57 -7.47
C THR A 84 -18.22 1.84 -6.94
N LEU A 85 -17.34 2.37 -7.78
CA LEU A 85 -15.93 2.51 -7.46
C LEU A 85 -15.66 3.53 -6.34
N PRO A 86 -16.19 4.77 -6.38
CA PRO A 86 -15.96 5.73 -5.29
C PRO A 86 -16.52 5.24 -3.95
N ARG A 87 -17.69 4.57 -3.97
CA ARG A 87 -18.30 4.00 -2.77
C ARG A 87 -17.46 2.86 -2.20
N SER A 88 -16.96 1.98 -3.08
CA SER A 88 -16.10 0.87 -2.67
C SER A 88 -14.83 1.40 -2.02
N MET A 89 -14.15 2.38 -2.62
CA MET A 89 -12.95 2.97 -2.05
C MET A 89 -13.20 3.54 -0.65
N ILE A 90 -14.26 4.35 -0.49
CA ILE A 90 -14.62 4.96 0.80
C ILE A 90 -14.94 3.88 1.85
N MET A 91 -15.79 2.91 1.51
CA MET A 91 -16.20 1.86 2.45
C MET A 91 -15.01 0.98 2.85
N THR A 92 -14.16 0.59 1.90
CA THR A 92 -12.96 -0.21 2.18
C THR A 92 -12.00 0.54 3.11
N THR A 93 -11.72 1.81 2.86
CA THR A 93 -10.86 2.60 3.75
C THR A 93 -11.47 2.76 5.15
N LEU A 94 -12.78 2.98 5.26
CA LEU A 94 -13.46 3.11 6.56
C LEU A 94 -13.42 1.79 7.35
N PHE A 95 -13.74 0.65 6.72
CA PHE A 95 -13.72 -0.64 7.39
C PHE A 95 -12.30 -1.08 7.78
N ASN A 96 -11.34 -0.98 6.86
CA ASN A 96 -9.95 -1.33 7.16
C ASN A 96 -9.34 -0.39 8.20
N GLY A 97 -9.66 0.91 8.13
CA GLY A 97 -9.26 1.89 9.13
C GLY A 97 -9.83 1.57 10.51
N ALA A 98 -11.12 1.24 10.60
CA ALA A 98 -11.75 0.86 11.86
C ALA A 98 -11.16 -0.43 12.44
N PHE A 99 -10.97 -1.46 11.62
CA PHE A 99 -10.36 -2.74 12.04
C PHE A 99 -8.93 -2.54 12.50
N GLY A 100 -8.12 -1.81 11.73
CA GLY A 100 -6.76 -1.46 12.10
C GLY A 100 -6.70 -0.70 13.42
N TRP A 101 -7.57 0.29 13.61
CA TRP A 101 -7.63 1.07 14.84
C TRP A 101 -8.00 0.23 16.07
N ILE A 102 -9.01 -0.64 15.96
CA ILE A 102 -9.41 -1.58 17.03
C ILE A 102 -8.25 -2.53 17.37
N MET A 103 -7.56 -3.06 16.36
CA MET A 103 -6.45 -3.99 16.57
C MET A 103 -5.23 -3.32 17.18
N VAL A 104 -4.89 -2.10 16.77
CA VAL A 104 -3.79 -1.34 17.38
C VAL A 104 -4.05 -1.09 18.85
N ILE A 105 -5.27 -0.64 19.22
CA ILE A 105 -5.65 -0.46 20.62
C ILE A 105 -5.55 -1.78 21.38
N THR A 106 -6.09 -2.85 20.83
CA THR A 106 -5.99 -4.20 21.43
C THR A 106 -4.53 -4.59 21.64
N TYR A 107 -3.66 -4.35 20.66
CA TYR A 107 -2.24 -4.62 20.77
C TYR A 107 -1.60 -3.86 21.91
N CYS A 108 -1.87 -2.57 22.04
CA CYS A 108 -1.34 -1.75 23.12
C CYS A 108 -1.79 -2.27 24.50
N PHE A 109 -3.00 -2.81 24.63
CA PHE A 109 -3.46 -3.45 25.86
C PHE A 109 -2.80 -4.80 26.14
N CYS A 110 -2.46 -5.57 25.11
CA CYS A 110 -2.03 -6.97 25.22
C CYS A 110 -0.51 -7.19 25.05
N ILE A 111 0.26 -6.17 24.69
CA ILE A 111 1.69 -6.31 24.36
C ILE A 111 2.57 -6.72 25.55
N GLY A 112 2.20 -6.31 26.77
CA GLY A 112 3.02 -6.55 27.97
C GLY A 112 4.31 -5.72 27.95
N ASN A 113 5.46 -6.37 28.15
CA ASN A 113 6.77 -5.71 28.14
C ASN A 113 7.24 -5.47 26.69
N LEU A 114 7.31 -4.19 26.30
CA LEU A 114 7.70 -3.78 24.95
C LEU A 114 9.14 -4.22 24.58
N GLU A 115 10.09 -4.13 25.51
CA GLU A 115 11.50 -4.43 25.25
C GLU A 115 11.70 -5.93 25.00
N GLU A 116 11.03 -6.78 25.79
CA GLU A 116 11.02 -8.23 25.60
C GLU A 116 10.45 -8.61 24.21
N VAL A 117 9.37 -7.94 23.81
CA VAL A 117 8.69 -8.21 22.53
C VAL A 117 9.54 -7.78 21.33
N ILE A 118 10.22 -6.62 21.41
CA ILE A 118 11.07 -6.11 20.32
C ILE A 118 12.37 -6.91 20.21
N THR A 119 12.95 -7.35 21.33
CA THR A 119 14.21 -8.11 21.37
C THR A 119 14.01 -9.62 21.25
N SER A 120 12.77 -10.07 21.06
CA SER A 120 12.41 -11.48 21.00
C SER A 120 13.20 -12.24 19.90
N PRO A 121 13.70 -13.46 20.21
CA PRO A 121 14.32 -14.34 19.22
C PRO A 121 13.40 -14.77 18.07
N THR A 122 12.08 -14.58 18.20
CA THR A 122 11.13 -14.84 17.10
C THR A 122 11.39 -13.96 15.88
N GLY A 123 12.09 -12.83 16.06
CA GLY A 123 12.39 -11.85 15.00
C GLY A 123 11.15 -11.10 14.48
N GLN A 124 9.95 -11.41 15.00
CA GLN A 124 8.68 -10.81 14.62
C GLN A 124 7.87 -10.50 15.90
N PRO A 125 7.86 -9.23 16.35
CA PRO A 125 7.22 -8.81 17.60
C PRO A 125 5.79 -9.32 17.77
N PHE A 126 5.04 -9.39 16.67
CA PHE A 126 3.65 -9.81 16.76
C PHE A 126 3.49 -11.28 17.19
N MET A 127 4.40 -12.15 16.76
CA MET A 127 4.41 -13.56 17.14
C MET A 127 4.72 -13.74 18.62
N GLN A 128 5.62 -12.93 19.17
CA GLN A 128 5.93 -12.96 20.60
C GLN A 128 4.70 -12.60 21.44
N VAL A 129 3.91 -11.59 21.04
CA VAL A 129 2.68 -11.22 21.76
C VAL A 129 1.63 -12.35 21.72
N PHE A 130 1.51 -13.05 20.58
CA PHE A 130 0.62 -14.23 20.50
C PHE A 130 1.07 -15.34 21.45
N TYR A 131 2.37 -15.58 21.54
CA TYR A 131 2.93 -16.54 22.49
C TYR A 131 2.71 -16.09 23.94
N ASN A 132 3.01 -14.84 24.28
CA ASN A 132 2.82 -14.29 25.62
C ASN A 132 1.34 -14.30 26.04
N SER A 133 0.41 -14.16 25.09
CA SER A 133 -1.03 -14.19 25.38
C SER A 133 -1.54 -15.64 25.52
N THR A 134 -1.12 -16.55 24.66
CA THR A 134 -1.65 -17.93 24.64
C THR A 134 -0.89 -18.90 25.53
N GLN A 135 0.34 -18.55 25.93
CA GLN A 135 1.28 -19.41 26.66
C GLN A 135 1.51 -20.78 25.97
N SER A 136 1.27 -20.84 24.65
CA SER A 136 1.31 -22.07 23.87
C SER A 136 1.90 -21.80 22.49
N VAL A 137 3.03 -22.47 22.19
CA VAL A 137 3.69 -22.38 20.88
C VAL A 137 2.73 -22.80 19.78
N SER A 138 1.98 -23.90 19.98
CA SER A 138 1.05 -24.42 18.96
C SER A 138 -0.05 -23.41 18.59
N SER A 139 -0.62 -22.72 19.57
CA SER A 139 -1.68 -21.73 19.37
C SER A 139 -1.13 -20.44 18.73
N ALA A 140 0.02 -19.96 19.21
CA ALA A 140 0.69 -18.80 18.63
C ALA A 140 1.10 -19.05 17.16
N THR A 141 1.63 -20.24 16.85
CA THR A 141 1.97 -20.64 15.48
C THR A 141 0.73 -20.76 14.61
N ALA A 142 -0.38 -21.31 15.12
CA ALA A 142 -1.63 -21.38 14.36
C ALA A 142 -2.14 -19.97 13.99
N MET A 143 -2.16 -19.04 14.95
CA MET A 143 -2.55 -17.64 14.70
C MET A 143 -1.62 -16.97 13.68
N ALA A 144 -0.30 -17.13 13.82
CA ALA A 144 0.67 -16.58 12.88
C ALA A 144 0.51 -17.18 11.47
N SER A 145 0.23 -18.49 11.37
CA SER A 145 0.04 -19.16 10.07
C SER A 145 -1.14 -18.60 9.28
N VAL A 146 -2.23 -18.23 9.96
CA VAL A 146 -3.38 -17.57 9.33
C VAL A 146 -2.97 -16.24 8.71
N ILE A 147 -2.16 -15.43 9.41
CA ILE A 147 -1.63 -14.17 8.87
C ILE A 147 -0.76 -14.41 7.65
N VAL A 148 0.15 -15.40 7.70
CA VAL A 148 1.02 -15.76 6.56
C VAL A 148 0.20 -16.17 5.34
N VAL A 149 -0.85 -16.97 5.54
CA VAL A 149 -1.76 -17.37 4.46
C VAL A 149 -2.48 -16.15 3.87
N MET A 150 -2.94 -15.21 4.70
CA MET A 150 -3.56 -13.97 4.22
C MET A 150 -2.58 -13.11 3.41
N ILE A 151 -1.32 -12.99 3.86
CA ILE A 151 -0.26 -12.30 3.13
C ILE A 151 -0.01 -12.95 1.77
N ALA A 152 -0.04 -14.29 1.67
CA ALA A 152 0.10 -14.99 0.39
C ALA A 152 -1.02 -14.61 -0.60
N PHE A 153 -2.28 -14.58 -0.15
CA PHE A 153 -3.40 -14.13 -0.99
C PHE A 153 -3.30 -12.64 -1.38
N SER A 154 -2.83 -11.80 -0.46
CA SER A 154 -2.58 -10.38 -0.75
C SER A 154 -1.53 -10.23 -1.86
N ASN A 155 -0.45 -11.01 -1.82
CA ASN A 155 0.59 -10.99 -2.85
C ASN A 155 0.06 -11.41 -4.23
N LEU A 156 -0.83 -12.41 -4.31
CA LEU A 156 -1.47 -12.79 -5.57
C LEU A 156 -2.27 -11.63 -6.18
N THR A 157 -3.00 -10.89 -5.35
CA THR A 157 -3.78 -9.72 -5.77
C THR A 157 -2.89 -8.58 -6.25
N MET A 158 -1.76 -8.36 -5.57
CA MET A 158 -0.75 -7.36 -5.95
C MET A 158 -0.11 -7.69 -7.30
N VAL A 159 0.31 -8.94 -7.53
CA VAL A 159 0.86 -9.38 -8.82
C VAL A 159 -0.18 -9.22 -9.94
N SER A 160 -1.44 -9.55 -9.68
CA SER A 160 -2.53 -9.34 -10.63
C SER A 160 -2.71 -7.86 -10.98
N THR A 161 -2.62 -6.97 -9.99
CA THR A 161 -2.76 -5.52 -10.21
C THR A 161 -1.57 -4.96 -11.00
N SER A 162 -0.35 -5.28 -10.57
CA SER A 162 0.88 -4.79 -11.21
C SER A 162 1.02 -5.29 -12.66
N SER A 163 0.65 -6.53 -12.94
CA SER A 163 0.68 -7.06 -14.31
C SER A 163 -0.33 -6.38 -15.23
N ARG A 164 -1.52 -6.00 -14.72
CA ARG A 164 -2.49 -5.19 -15.48
C ARG A 164 -1.99 -3.78 -15.76
N GLN A 165 -1.31 -3.15 -14.81
CA GLN A 165 -0.67 -1.85 -15.04
C GLN A 165 0.38 -1.97 -16.14
N LEU A 166 1.26 -2.99 -16.06
CA LEU A 166 2.27 -3.26 -17.08
C LEU A 166 1.64 -3.49 -18.47
N PHE A 167 0.57 -4.29 -18.53
CA PHE A 167 -0.20 -4.53 -19.75
C PHE A 167 -0.82 -3.24 -20.32
N ALA A 168 -1.41 -2.39 -19.48
CA ALA A 168 -2.00 -1.12 -19.93
C ALA A 168 -0.95 -0.19 -20.54
N PHE A 169 0.22 -0.07 -19.89
CA PHE A 169 1.36 0.67 -20.46
C PHE A 169 1.89 0.04 -21.75
N ALA A 170 1.90 -1.29 -21.85
CA ALA A 170 2.29 -2.02 -23.06
C ALA A 170 1.34 -1.77 -24.22
N ARG A 171 0.02 -1.84 -23.97
CA ARG A 171 -1.03 -1.56 -24.95
C ARG A 171 -0.85 -0.17 -25.56
N ASP A 172 -0.53 0.81 -24.71
CA ASP A 172 -0.36 2.20 -25.11
C ASP A 172 1.06 2.49 -25.65
N GLN A 173 1.85 1.45 -25.96
CA GLN A 173 3.22 1.55 -26.51
C GLN A 173 4.19 2.37 -25.64
N ALA A 174 3.92 2.45 -24.34
CA ALA A 174 4.65 3.29 -23.38
C ALA A 174 5.91 2.63 -22.79
N ILE A 175 6.20 1.37 -23.13
CA ILE A 175 7.32 0.60 -22.59
C ILE A 175 8.04 -0.19 -23.69
N PRO A 176 9.33 -0.55 -23.51
CA PRO A 176 10.02 -1.47 -24.42
C PRO A 176 9.35 -2.84 -24.43
N PHE A 177 9.41 -3.54 -25.57
CA PHE A 177 8.77 -4.84 -25.79
C PHE A 177 7.25 -4.83 -25.56
N SER A 178 6.61 -3.68 -25.75
CA SER A 178 5.16 -3.46 -25.68
C SER A 178 4.33 -4.57 -26.32
N ALA A 179 4.66 -4.96 -27.55
CA ALA A 179 3.92 -6.01 -28.28
C ALA A 179 3.90 -7.36 -27.56
N TRP A 180 4.95 -7.70 -26.80
CA TRP A 180 5.02 -8.96 -26.06
C TRP A 180 4.27 -8.89 -24.72
N PHE A 181 4.32 -7.73 -24.05
CA PHE A 181 3.60 -7.50 -22.80
C PHE A 181 2.10 -7.27 -23.00
N SER A 182 1.68 -6.75 -24.15
CA SER A 182 0.28 -6.53 -24.52
C SER A 182 -0.37 -7.75 -25.18
N ASP A 183 0.37 -8.85 -25.38
CA ASP A 183 -0.16 -10.06 -25.98
C ASP A 183 -1.02 -10.85 -24.99
N VAL A 184 -2.24 -11.20 -25.40
CA VAL A 184 -3.19 -12.00 -24.62
C VAL A 184 -3.54 -13.24 -25.43
N PRO A 185 -3.09 -14.44 -25.00
CA PRO A 185 -3.33 -15.68 -25.73
C PRO A 185 -4.83 -15.97 -25.92
N ALA A 186 -5.19 -16.51 -27.10
CA ALA A 186 -6.57 -16.90 -27.39
C ALA A 186 -7.10 -17.91 -26.34
N GLY A 187 -8.24 -17.61 -25.74
CA GLY A 187 -8.87 -18.42 -24.68
C GLY A 187 -8.49 -18.02 -23.26
N TRP A 188 -7.62 -17.02 -23.08
CA TRP A 188 -7.28 -16.43 -21.78
C TRP A 188 -7.81 -15.00 -21.67
N ASP A 189 -8.25 -14.62 -20.47
CA ASP A 189 -8.73 -13.26 -20.16
C ASP A 189 -7.62 -12.39 -19.54
N ALA A 190 -6.36 -12.86 -19.51
CA ALA A 190 -5.28 -12.22 -18.76
C ALA A 190 -3.92 -12.26 -19.49
N PRO A 191 -3.09 -11.20 -19.37
CA PRO A 191 -1.80 -11.10 -20.03
C PRO A 191 -0.73 -11.94 -19.31
N ILE A 192 -0.57 -13.20 -19.72
CA ILE A 192 0.32 -14.18 -19.07
C ILE A 192 1.77 -13.68 -19.03
N ASN A 193 2.26 -13.08 -20.12
CA ASN A 193 3.64 -12.58 -20.20
C ASN A 193 3.91 -11.49 -19.17
N ALA A 194 2.98 -10.55 -19.00
CA ALA A 194 3.07 -9.50 -17.99
C ALA A 194 3.05 -10.10 -16.57
N ILE A 195 2.16 -11.08 -16.31
CA ILE A 195 2.08 -11.77 -15.02
C ILE A 195 3.41 -12.45 -14.66
N LEU A 196 3.99 -13.22 -15.60
CA LEU A 196 5.23 -13.96 -15.38
C LEU A 196 6.40 -13.02 -15.08
N VAL A 197 6.54 -11.93 -15.83
CA VAL A 197 7.63 -10.97 -15.60
C VAL A 197 7.46 -10.23 -14.29
N THR A 198 6.25 -9.75 -13.99
CA THR A 198 5.97 -9.10 -12.69
C THR A 198 6.28 -10.06 -11.54
N PHE A 199 5.82 -11.31 -11.61
CA PHE A 199 6.07 -12.32 -10.59
C PHE A 199 7.57 -12.63 -10.44
N LEU A 200 8.29 -12.82 -11.54
CA LEU A 200 9.72 -13.10 -11.54
C LEU A 200 10.51 -11.95 -10.94
N ILE A 201 10.26 -10.72 -11.37
CA ILE A 201 10.96 -9.53 -10.86
C ILE A 201 10.66 -9.34 -9.36
N SER A 202 9.40 -9.44 -8.92
CA SER A 202 9.05 -9.37 -7.51
C SER A 202 9.74 -10.46 -6.68
N SER A 203 9.82 -11.69 -7.21
CA SER A 203 10.51 -12.80 -6.56
C SER A 203 12.02 -12.51 -6.44
N LEU A 204 12.67 -12.02 -7.50
CA LEU A 204 14.09 -11.65 -7.48
C LEU A 204 14.37 -10.50 -6.50
N LEU A 205 13.51 -9.49 -6.45
CA LEU A 205 13.62 -8.40 -5.47
C LEU A 205 13.46 -8.92 -4.04
N SER A 206 12.61 -9.92 -3.80
CA SER A 206 12.47 -10.52 -2.47
C SER A 206 13.74 -11.26 -2.00
N LEU A 207 14.53 -11.83 -2.93
CA LEU A 207 15.79 -12.51 -2.60
C LEU A 207 16.86 -11.56 -2.06
N ILE A 208 16.73 -10.24 -2.28
CA ILE A 208 17.62 -9.22 -1.70
C ILE A 208 17.65 -9.32 -0.17
N ASN A 209 16.54 -9.76 0.44
CA ASN A 209 16.45 -9.96 1.89
C ASN A 209 17.50 -10.94 2.44
N ILE A 210 17.96 -11.90 1.63
CA ILE A 210 19.00 -12.86 2.02
C ILE A 210 20.33 -12.13 2.29
N GLY A 211 20.62 -11.07 1.53
CA GLY A 211 21.84 -10.28 1.69
C GLY A 211 21.69 -9.10 2.64
N SER A 212 20.56 -8.38 2.57
CA SER A 212 20.33 -7.19 3.40
C SER A 212 18.84 -6.86 3.57
N ALA A 213 18.36 -6.95 4.81
CA ALA A 213 17.02 -6.47 5.19
C ALA A 213 16.88 -4.96 4.99
N VAL A 214 17.96 -4.19 5.17
CA VAL A 214 17.94 -2.73 4.97
C VAL A 214 17.73 -2.37 3.50
N ALA A 215 18.35 -3.12 2.58
CA ALA A 215 18.15 -2.93 1.16
C ALA A 215 16.69 -3.21 0.76
N LEU A 216 16.09 -4.30 1.29
CA LEU A 216 14.67 -4.58 1.07
C LEU A 216 13.75 -3.49 1.65
N ASN A 217 14.04 -3.00 2.86
CA ASN A 217 13.28 -1.90 3.47
C ASN A 217 13.37 -0.60 2.66
N SER A 218 14.53 -0.33 2.06
CA SER A 218 14.71 0.81 1.15
C SER A 218 13.87 0.67 -0.12
N ILE A 219 13.77 -0.54 -0.68
CA ILE A 219 12.91 -0.83 -1.85
C ILE A 219 11.42 -0.74 -1.47
N THR A 220 11.04 -1.18 -0.29
CA THR A 220 9.65 -1.06 0.20
C THR A 220 9.26 0.40 0.42
N SER A 221 10.19 1.20 0.95
CA SER A 221 10.04 2.66 1.09
C SER A 221 9.94 3.34 -0.28
N LEU A 222 10.70 2.88 -1.28
CA LEU A 222 10.58 3.32 -2.66
C LEU A 222 9.19 3.03 -3.24
N ALA A 223 8.67 1.81 -3.06
CA ALA A 223 7.33 1.44 -3.55
C ALA A 223 6.25 2.36 -2.95
N THR A 224 6.37 2.66 -1.65
CA THR A 224 5.48 3.60 -0.96
C THR A 224 5.58 5.00 -1.55
N THR A 225 6.78 5.54 -1.70
CA THR A 225 6.99 6.90 -2.23
C THR A 225 6.55 7.03 -3.68
N GLY A 226 6.70 5.98 -4.50
CA GLY A 226 6.14 5.91 -5.85
C GLY A 226 4.60 5.95 -5.87
N LEU A 227 3.93 5.25 -4.95
CA LEU A 227 2.47 5.33 -4.82
C LEU A 227 2.02 6.73 -4.38
N LEU A 228 2.67 7.30 -3.36
CA LEU A 228 2.35 8.64 -2.87
C LEU A 228 2.53 9.70 -3.94
N SER A 229 3.61 9.65 -4.72
CA SER A 229 3.83 10.62 -5.81
C SER A 229 2.80 10.50 -6.92
N SER A 230 2.36 9.28 -7.26
CA SER A 230 1.25 9.06 -8.20
C SER A 230 -0.05 9.72 -7.72
N TYR A 231 -0.37 9.60 -6.43
CA TYR A 231 -1.55 10.23 -5.83
C TYR A 231 -1.44 11.76 -5.84
N MET A 232 -0.27 12.29 -5.48
CA MET A 232 0.00 13.73 -5.48
C MET A 232 -0.14 14.33 -6.89
N VAL A 233 0.43 13.68 -7.91
CA VAL A 233 0.27 14.15 -9.31
C VAL A 233 -1.20 14.14 -9.71
N SER A 234 -1.94 13.08 -9.40
CA SER A 234 -3.35 12.94 -9.76
C SER A 234 -4.24 13.98 -9.06
N ILE A 235 -4.07 14.16 -7.76
CA ILE A 235 -4.83 15.13 -6.95
C ILE A 235 -4.42 16.56 -7.32
N GLY A 236 -3.13 16.82 -7.51
CA GLY A 236 -2.59 18.09 -8.00
C GLY A 236 -3.18 18.50 -9.35
N CYS A 237 -3.28 17.58 -10.33
CA CYS A 237 -3.97 17.85 -11.59
C CYS A 237 -5.45 18.22 -11.37
N MET A 238 -6.14 17.56 -10.44
CA MET A 238 -7.53 17.89 -10.11
C MET A 238 -7.67 19.25 -9.41
N ILE A 239 -6.73 19.63 -8.52
CA ILE A 239 -6.68 20.97 -7.93
C ILE A 239 -6.48 22.00 -9.04
N TRP A 240 -5.49 21.81 -9.90
CA TRP A 240 -5.20 22.71 -11.01
C TRP A 240 -6.40 22.92 -11.92
N ARG A 241 -7.10 21.85 -12.33
CA ARG A 241 -8.33 21.96 -13.15
C ARG A 241 -9.45 22.71 -12.45
N ARG A 242 -9.65 22.49 -11.14
CA ARG A 242 -10.68 23.19 -10.36
C ARG A 242 -10.34 24.67 -10.19
N CYS A 243 -9.08 25.02 -9.94
CA CYS A 243 -8.62 26.40 -9.82
C CYS A 243 -8.68 27.17 -11.14
N THR A 244 -8.33 26.52 -12.25
CA THR A 244 -8.41 27.10 -13.61
C THR A 244 -9.81 27.10 -14.20
N LYS A 245 -10.81 26.55 -13.50
CA LYS A 245 -12.19 26.35 -14.00
C LYS A 245 -12.24 25.56 -15.33
N SER A 246 -11.24 24.71 -15.58
CA SER A 246 -11.23 23.80 -16.72
C SER A 246 -12.39 22.80 -16.59
N PRO A 247 -13.12 22.48 -17.67
CA PRO A 247 -14.27 21.58 -17.59
C PRO A 247 -13.81 20.20 -17.11
N LEU A 248 -14.44 19.66 -16.07
CA LEU A 248 -14.23 18.29 -15.61
C LEU A 248 -15.11 17.33 -16.41
N LEU A 249 -14.69 16.07 -16.53
CA LEU A 249 -15.52 15.04 -17.17
C LEU A 249 -16.81 14.84 -16.34
N PRO A 250 -17.95 14.55 -17.00
CA PRO A 250 -19.19 14.24 -16.30
C PRO A 250 -18.98 13.06 -15.35
N SER A 251 -19.35 13.23 -14.08
CA SER A 251 -19.23 12.18 -13.06
C SER A 251 -20.55 12.00 -12.33
N LYS A 252 -20.95 10.73 -12.13
CA LYS A 252 -22.11 10.37 -11.31
C LYS A 252 -21.85 10.54 -9.80
N PHE A 253 -20.58 10.65 -9.40
CA PHE A 253 -20.15 10.91 -8.02
C PHE A 253 -19.41 12.24 -7.96
N SER A 254 -19.88 13.16 -7.11
CA SER A 254 -19.27 14.47 -6.93
C SER A 254 -19.27 14.85 -5.47
N LEU A 255 -18.12 15.33 -4.99
CA LEU A 255 -17.96 15.96 -3.67
C LEU A 255 -18.52 17.40 -3.63
N GLY A 256 -19.07 17.87 -4.75
CA GLY A 256 -19.67 19.20 -4.86
C GLY A 256 -18.70 20.31 -4.47
N ARG A 257 -19.17 21.24 -3.63
CA ARG A 257 -18.41 22.40 -3.15
C ARG A 257 -17.20 22.04 -2.30
N TRP A 258 -17.19 20.87 -1.67
CA TRP A 258 -16.11 20.42 -0.78
C TRP A 258 -14.94 19.81 -1.54
N GLY A 259 -15.11 19.51 -2.83
CA GLY A 259 -14.09 18.81 -3.61
C GLY A 259 -12.75 19.52 -3.68
N LEU A 260 -12.72 20.86 -3.76
CA LEU A 260 -11.46 21.60 -3.77
C LEU A 260 -10.76 21.57 -2.40
N ALA A 261 -11.51 21.81 -1.32
CA ALA A 261 -10.95 21.81 0.03
C ALA A 261 -10.40 20.42 0.41
N ILE A 262 -11.15 19.36 0.11
CA ILE A 262 -10.72 17.97 0.35
C ILE A 262 -9.43 17.70 -0.43
N ASN A 263 -9.37 18.04 -1.72
CA ASN A 263 -8.17 17.83 -2.52
C ASN A 263 -6.95 18.56 -1.94
N ILE A 264 -7.08 19.82 -1.51
CA ILE A 264 -5.98 20.60 -0.94
C ILE A 264 -5.50 19.98 0.38
N ILE A 265 -6.42 19.58 1.26
CA ILE A 265 -6.07 18.93 2.54
C ILE A 265 -5.38 17.59 2.29
N SER A 266 -5.91 16.79 1.36
CA SER A 266 -5.29 15.52 0.95
C SER A 266 -3.88 15.74 0.39
N GLU A 267 -3.70 16.72 -0.50
CA GLU A 267 -2.39 17.04 -1.07
C GLU A 267 -1.38 17.47 0.00
N ALA A 268 -1.78 18.37 0.92
CA ALA A 268 -0.92 18.81 2.01
C ALA A 268 -0.50 17.66 2.93
N PHE A 269 -1.44 16.76 3.25
CA PHE A 269 -1.15 15.56 4.04
C PHE A 269 -0.22 14.60 3.29
N LEU A 270 -0.46 14.36 2.00
CA LEU A 270 0.41 13.50 1.18
C LEU A 270 1.82 14.06 1.07
N VAL A 271 1.99 15.37 0.91
CA VAL A 271 3.33 16.03 0.92
C VAL A 271 4.06 15.75 2.23
N LEU A 272 3.37 15.88 3.38
CA LEU A 272 3.96 15.58 4.69
C LEU A 272 4.41 14.12 4.77
N ILE A 273 3.52 13.17 4.44
CA ILE A 273 3.85 11.74 4.47
C ILE A 273 4.95 11.38 3.47
N PHE A 274 4.97 12.01 2.29
CA PHE A 274 5.98 11.81 1.27
C PHE A 274 7.37 12.20 1.76
N VAL A 275 7.50 13.35 2.44
CA VAL A 275 8.76 13.77 3.06
C VAL A 275 9.17 12.79 4.16
N LEU A 276 8.24 12.42 5.03
CA LEU A 276 8.51 11.48 6.13
C LEU A 276 8.92 10.09 5.63
N ALA A 277 8.37 9.62 4.51
CA ALA A 277 8.68 8.32 3.93
C ALA A 277 10.15 8.18 3.47
N PHE A 278 10.84 9.30 3.23
CA PHE A 278 12.28 9.31 2.98
C PHE A 278 13.13 9.44 4.24
N MET A 279 12.53 9.78 5.39
CA MET A 279 13.27 9.92 6.63
C MET A 279 13.72 8.55 7.16
N PRO A 280 14.91 8.48 7.78
CA PRO A 280 15.37 7.30 8.52
C PRO A 280 14.56 7.11 9.82
N GLY A 281 14.61 5.90 10.39
CA GLY A 281 13.93 5.58 11.65
C GLY A 281 14.55 6.25 12.88
N ASN A 282 15.80 6.70 12.80
CA ASN A 282 16.54 7.38 13.87
C ASN A 282 17.16 8.68 13.34
N PRO A 283 17.46 9.68 14.18
CA PRO A 283 17.94 10.99 13.73
C PRO A 283 19.38 10.99 13.20
N ASN A 284 20.20 10.00 13.57
CA ASN A 284 21.62 9.91 13.21
C ASN A 284 21.95 8.52 12.66
N PRO A 285 21.42 8.15 11.48
CA PRO A 285 21.61 6.81 10.95
C PRO A 285 23.04 6.63 10.47
N THR A 286 23.62 5.46 10.72
CA THR A 286 24.82 5.05 9.99
C THR A 286 24.49 4.85 8.51
N ALA A 287 25.50 4.80 7.64
CA ALA A 287 25.29 4.53 6.21
C ALA A 287 24.53 3.20 5.97
N SER A 288 24.71 2.22 6.86
CA SER A 288 24.00 0.93 6.82
C SER A 288 22.58 0.97 7.38
N GLN A 289 22.18 2.04 8.08
CA GLN A 289 20.82 2.23 8.63
C GLN A 289 20.01 3.28 7.88
N MET A 290 20.67 4.04 6.99
CA MET A 290 20.05 5.11 6.23
C MET A 290 18.97 4.57 5.28
N ASN A 291 17.88 5.32 5.16
CA ASN A 291 16.85 5.04 4.18
C ASN A 291 17.29 5.58 2.81
N TRP A 292 17.90 4.72 1.99
CA TRP A 292 18.41 5.08 0.66
C TRP A 292 17.32 5.21 -0.41
N SER A 293 16.04 5.11 -0.03
CA SER A 293 14.92 5.21 -0.97
C SER A 293 14.92 6.53 -1.75
N ILE A 294 15.40 7.64 -1.18
CA ILE A 294 15.46 8.93 -1.89
C ILE A 294 16.40 8.90 -3.10
N LEU A 295 17.55 8.24 -2.97
CA LEU A 295 18.50 8.09 -4.05
C LEU A 295 17.93 7.19 -5.15
N ILE A 296 17.32 6.07 -4.74
CA ILE A 296 16.73 5.11 -5.68
C ILE A 296 15.54 5.75 -6.40
N TYR A 297 14.67 6.46 -5.67
CA TYR A 297 13.52 7.18 -6.22
C TYR A 297 13.97 8.25 -7.23
N GLY A 298 14.94 9.08 -6.86
CA GLY A 298 15.51 10.09 -7.75
C GLY A 298 16.10 9.47 -9.02
N SER A 299 16.79 8.33 -8.88
CA SER A 299 17.36 7.58 -10.01
C SER A 299 16.27 7.07 -10.95
N VAL A 300 15.21 6.45 -10.41
CA VAL A 300 14.07 5.93 -11.18
C VAL A 300 13.33 7.06 -11.90
N VAL A 301 13.07 8.18 -11.22
CA VAL A 301 12.41 9.35 -11.83
C VAL A 301 13.26 9.91 -12.97
N LEU A 302 14.57 10.08 -12.74
CA LEU A 302 15.48 10.59 -13.77
C LEU A 302 15.53 9.65 -14.99
N SER A 303 15.69 8.34 -14.77
CA SER A 303 15.66 7.35 -15.85
C SER A 303 14.33 7.37 -16.62
N SER A 304 13.21 7.54 -15.92
CA SER A 304 11.88 7.62 -16.53
C SER A 304 11.72 8.89 -17.37
N LEU A 305 12.22 10.04 -16.88
CA LEU A 305 12.21 11.30 -17.64
C LEU A 305 13.07 11.21 -18.90
N VAL A 306 14.27 10.62 -18.78
CA VAL A 306 15.16 10.36 -19.93
C VAL A 306 14.43 9.48 -20.95
N TYR A 307 13.86 8.36 -20.51
CA TYR A 307 13.10 7.48 -21.40
C TYR A 307 11.90 8.19 -22.07
N TYR A 308 11.17 9.01 -21.32
CA TYR A 308 10.05 9.78 -21.85
C TYR A 308 10.50 10.76 -22.93
N VAL A 309 11.57 11.53 -22.69
CA VAL A 309 12.07 12.54 -23.64
C VAL A 309 12.58 11.89 -24.94
N PHE A 310 13.28 10.76 -24.85
CA PHE A 310 13.90 10.12 -26.02
C PHE A 310 12.98 9.16 -26.79
N SER A 311 12.04 8.49 -26.12
CA SER A 311 11.19 7.46 -26.72
C SER A 311 9.70 7.75 -26.53
N GLY A 312 9.28 8.16 -25.34
CA GLY A 312 7.87 8.36 -24.99
C GLY A 312 7.20 9.46 -25.82
N THR A 313 7.85 10.61 -25.98
CA THR A 313 7.36 11.77 -26.77
C THR A 313 7.03 11.43 -28.22
N HIS A 314 7.62 10.37 -28.77
CA HIS A 314 7.47 9.97 -30.17
C HIS A 314 6.54 8.77 -30.38
N ARG A 315 6.25 7.98 -29.34
CA ARG A 315 5.52 6.70 -29.46
C ARG A 315 4.29 6.60 -28.58
N TYR A 316 4.20 7.38 -27.51
CA TYR A 316 3.08 7.31 -26.56
C TYR A 316 1.98 8.30 -26.95
N GLU A 317 0.81 7.77 -27.30
CA GLU A 317 -0.41 8.57 -27.42
C GLU A 317 -1.29 8.34 -26.19
N GLY A 318 -1.57 9.41 -25.44
CA GLY A 318 -2.36 9.31 -24.22
C GLY A 318 -3.82 8.87 -24.49
N PRO A 319 -4.50 8.23 -23.53
CA PRO A 319 -5.87 7.71 -23.66
C PRO A 319 -6.91 8.75 -24.13
N VAL A 320 -6.67 10.03 -23.85
CA VAL A 320 -7.55 11.15 -24.23
C VAL A 320 -7.62 11.36 -25.75
N ALA A 321 -6.60 10.93 -26.50
CA ALA A 321 -6.62 10.96 -27.97
C ALA A 321 -7.65 9.98 -28.54
N TYR A 322 -7.72 8.76 -27.98
CA TYR A 322 -8.64 7.70 -28.42
C TYR A 322 -10.11 7.98 -28.06
N VAL A 323 -10.39 8.53 -26.87
CA VAL A 323 -11.77 8.86 -26.46
C VAL A 323 -12.37 9.99 -27.30
N ARG A 324 -11.56 10.96 -27.76
CA ARG A 324 -12.06 12.02 -28.65
C ARG A 324 -12.46 11.50 -30.02
N MET A 325 -11.81 10.44 -30.52
CA MET A 325 -12.17 9.81 -31.80
C MET A 325 -13.48 9.03 -31.73
N LEU A 326 -13.87 8.50 -30.56
CA LEU A 326 -15.14 7.78 -30.38
C LEU A 326 -16.37 8.68 -30.20
N VAL A 327 -16.14 9.97 -29.91
CA VAL A 327 -17.19 10.98 -29.69
C VAL A 327 -17.42 11.85 -30.95
N GLN A 328 -16.54 11.73 -31.96
CA GLN A 328 -16.73 12.31 -33.29
C GLN A 328 -17.42 11.32 -34.23
#